data_AF-A0A0C7MVT2-F1
#
_entry.id   AF-A0A0C7MVT2-F1
#
_cell.length_a   1.000
_cell.length_b   1.000
_cell.length_c   1.000
_cell.angle_alpha   90.00
_cell.angle_beta   90.00
_cell.angle_gamma   90.00
#
_symmetry.space_group_name_H-M   'P 1'
#
loop_
_entity.id
_entity.type
_entity.pdbx_description
1 polymer ?
#
loop_
_entity_poly.entity_id
_entity_poly.type
_entity_poly.pdbx_seq_one_letter_code
_entity_poly.pdbx_strand_id
1 'polypeptide(L)'
;MLRDRRKVDNGSSVRVGPEIQDEDDDDCFARTQFTNGDIFRMIGGILILGLLAGRLITGSVTWNIWRRSISQVDLVKPSAYWVGQDLPRAFSVNQLQQFDGSNLNLPILLAIRGQVFDVSRKSGLYGPRGPYHRLVGADCSKSFSHPTWSMQAFREPCSNDLTGLSDEGLQRVVKWVDFFQNRYPHIGYVTDSKPLLA
;
A
#
# COMPACT_ATOMS: atom_id res chain seq x y z
N MET A 1 -62.56 -53.72 -10.37
CA MET A 1 -62.79 -53.03 -9.08
C MET A 1 -61.90 -53.71 -8.04
N LEU A 2 -60.83 -53.04 -7.64
CA LEU A 2 -60.61 -52.49 -6.28
C LEU A 2 -60.06 -53.51 -5.27
N ARG A 3 -58.78 -53.26 -4.94
CA ARG A 3 -57.96 -53.62 -3.77
C ARG A 3 -58.67 -54.32 -2.60
N ASP A 4 -58.03 -55.36 -2.08
CA ASP A 4 -57.90 -55.51 -0.62
C ASP A 4 -56.53 -56.10 -0.20
N ARG A 5 -56.16 -55.74 1.02
CA ARG A 5 -54.86 -55.74 1.70
C ARG A 5 -54.51 -57.06 2.43
N ARG A 6 -53.25 -57.07 2.95
CA ARG A 6 -52.68 -57.80 4.12
C ARG A 6 -52.09 -59.18 3.82
N LYS A 7 -51.02 -59.69 4.45
CA LYS A 7 -49.98 -59.27 5.43
C LYS A 7 -49.12 -60.57 5.59
N VAL A 8 -47.79 -60.58 5.31
CA VAL A 8 -46.66 -60.72 6.28
C VAL A 8 -46.84 -61.97 7.19
N ASP A 9 -45.97 -62.98 7.30
CA ASP A 9 -44.52 -63.16 7.11
C ASP A 9 -44.21 -64.62 6.70
N ASN A 10 -43.18 -64.83 5.87
CA ASN A 10 -42.60 -66.15 5.65
C ASN A 10 -41.09 -66.10 5.95
N GLY A 11 -40.74 -66.32 7.23
CA GLY A 11 -39.37 -66.63 7.63
C GLY A 11 -39.08 -68.08 7.29
N SER A 12 -38.44 -68.33 6.14
CA SER A 12 -37.84 -69.63 5.88
C SER A 12 -36.64 -69.54 4.94
N SER A 13 -35.57 -70.19 5.40
CA SER A 13 -34.49 -70.80 4.62
C SER A 13 -33.48 -69.88 3.95
N VAL A 14 -32.33 -69.71 4.61
CA VAL A 14 -31.05 -69.54 3.90
C VAL A 14 -30.28 -70.86 4.01
N ARG A 15 -30.19 -71.58 2.90
CA ARG A 15 -29.23 -72.68 2.68
C ARG A 15 -28.04 -72.14 1.87
N VAL A 16 -26.87 -72.30 2.47
CA VAL A 16 -25.49 -72.47 1.97
C VAL A 16 -25.15 -72.23 0.48
N GLY A 17 -24.18 -71.32 0.28
CA GLY A 17 -23.03 -71.41 -0.64
C GLY A 17 -23.02 -70.45 -1.86
N PRO A 18 -21.86 -69.97 -2.40
CA PRO A 18 -20.45 -70.16 -2.00
C PRO A 18 -19.62 -68.85 -1.84
N GLU A 19 -18.50 -68.98 -1.13
CA GLU A 19 -17.20 -68.26 -1.18
C GLU A 19 -17.00 -67.12 -2.19
N ILE A 20 -16.58 -65.92 -1.74
CA ILE A 20 -15.62 -65.01 -2.42
C ILE A 20 -15.10 -63.94 -1.42
N GLN A 21 -13.77 -63.96 -1.25
CA GLN A 21 -12.77 -62.88 -0.99
C GLN A 21 -12.82 -62.00 0.27
N ASP A 22 -11.74 -62.14 1.03
CA ASP A 22 -11.24 -61.22 2.06
C ASP A 22 -10.92 -59.85 1.43
N GLU A 23 -11.55 -58.77 1.92
CA GLU A 23 -11.14 -57.41 1.62
C GLU A 23 -10.08 -56.99 2.66
N ASP A 24 -8.87 -56.79 2.14
CA ASP A 24 -7.70 -56.31 2.88
C ASP A 24 -7.95 -54.91 3.46
N ASP A 25 -7.85 -54.80 4.80
CA ASP A 25 -7.75 -53.52 5.51
C ASP A 25 -6.39 -52.87 5.21
N ASP A 26 -6.29 -52.19 4.07
CA ASP A 26 -5.15 -51.33 3.69
C ASP A 26 -5.18 -49.99 4.49
N ASP A 27 -5.04 -50.07 5.81
CA ASP A 27 -4.62 -48.93 6.64
C ASP A 27 -3.14 -49.11 7.03
N CYS A 28 -2.26 -49.11 6.02
CA CYS A 28 -0.83 -48.92 6.22
C CYS A 28 -0.56 -47.45 6.55
N PHE A 29 -0.90 -47.05 7.78
CA PHE A 29 -0.33 -45.85 8.40
C PHE A 29 1.18 -46.07 8.52
N ALA A 30 1.92 -45.61 7.52
CA ALA A 30 3.37 -45.51 7.55
C ALA A 30 3.76 -44.67 8.78
N ARG A 31 4.07 -45.36 9.88
CA ARG A 31 4.57 -44.74 11.11
C ARG A 31 6.01 -44.32 10.82
N THR A 32 6.18 -43.18 10.18
CA THR A 32 7.48 -42.57 9.90
C THR A 32 8.11 -42.15 11.23
N GLN A 33 8.96 -43.03 11.76
CA GLN A 33 9.76 -42.73 12.94
C GLN A 33 10.97 -41.92 12.48
N PHE A 34 10.76 -40.61 12.30
CA PHE A 34 11.84 -39.71 11.91
C PHE A 34 12.87 -39.66 13.04
N THR A 35 14.05 -40.25 12.77
CA THR A 35 15.20 -40.11 13.65
C THR A 35 15.62 -38.64 13.65
N ASN A 36 16.01 -38.08 14.80
CA ASN A 36 16.39 -36.68 14.92
C ASN A 36 17.39 -36.25 13.82
N GLY A 37 18.32 -37.14 13.45
CA GLY A 37 19.28 -36.91 12.36
C GLY A 37 18.66 -36.75 10.97
N ASP A 38 17.53 -37.40 10.68
CA ASP A 38 16.82 -37.31 9.40
C ASP A 38 16.08 -35.96 9.28
N ILE A 39 15.51 -35.49 10.39
CA ILE A 39 14.93 -34.14 10.49
C ILE A 39 16.01 -33.07 10.30
N PHE A 40 17.17 -33.21 10.97
CA PHE A 40 18.28 -32.28 10.79
C PHE A 40 18.83 -32.28 9.35
N ARG A 41 18.85 -33.44 8.68
CA ARG A 41 19.26 -33.57 7.28
C ARG A 41 18.26 -32.93 6.31
N MET A 42 16.96 -33.09 6.54
CA MET A 42 15.91 -32.45 5.74
C MET A 42 15.90 -30.92 5.93
N ILE A 43 16.02 -30.43 7.16
CA ILE A 43 16.08 -28.98 7.44
C ILE A 43 17.35 -28.36 6.86
N GLY A 44 18.50 -29.02 7.04
CA GLY A 44 19.77 -28.58 6.45
C GLY A 44 19.71 -28.54 4.93
N GLY A 45 19.10 -29.54 4.30
CA GLY A 45 18.88 -29.59 2.85
C GLY A 45 17.99 -28.45 2.36
N ILE A 46 16.87 -28.19 3.03
CA ILE A 46 15.94 -27.10 2.67
C ILE A 46 16.62 -25.72 2.83
N LEU A 47 17.41 -25.53 3.89
CA LEU A 47 18.15 -24.28 4.11
C LEU A 47 19.22 -24.07 3.02
N ILE A 48 19.99 -25.10 2.70
CA ILE A 48 21.02 -25.03 1.63
C ILE A 48 20.36 -24.80 0.27
N LEU A 49 19.25 -25.47 -0.02
CA LEU A 49 18.52 -25.34 -1.29
C LEU A 49 17.87 -23.95 -1.41
N GLY A 50 17.38 -23.36 -0.32
CA GLY A 50 16.92 -21.97 -0.28
C GLY A 50 18.03 -20.96 -0.54
N LEU A 51 19.23 -21.18 0.02
CA LEU A 51 20.40 -20.32 -0.22
C LEU A 51 20.94 -20.46 -1.65
N LEU A 52 20.95 -21.68 -2.22
CA LEU A 52 21.39 -21.95 -3.59
C LEU A 52 20.38 -21.46 -4.63
N ALA A 53 19.08 -21.65 -4.39
CA ALA A 53 18.02 -21.08 -5.25
C ALA A 53 18.08 -19.55 -5.25
N GLY A 54 18.27 -18.93 -4.08
CA GLY A 54 18.51 -17.48 -3.98
C GLY A 54 19.76 -17.02 -4.73
N ARG A 55 20.82 -17.84 -4.74
CA ARG A 55 22.05 -17.57 -5.50
C ARG A 55 21.86 -17.68 -7.01
N LEU A 56 21.06 -18.65 -7.48
CA LEU A 56 20.84 -18.90 -8.91
C LEU A 56 19.82 -17.96 -9.55
N ILE A 57 18.79 -17.53 -8.80
CA ILE A 57 17.74 -16.65 -9.34
C ILE A 57 18.12 -15.17 -9.26
N THR A 58 18.97 -14.74 -8.32
CA THR A 58 19.15 -13.29 -8.04
C THR A 58 20.60 -12.84 -7.81
N GLY A 59 21.60 -13.71 -7.99
CA GLY A 59 23.02 -13.34 -7.99
C GLY A 59 23.56 -12.66 -6.73
N SER A 60 22.79 -12.62 -5.63
CA SER A 60 23.13 -11.88 -4.41
C SER A 60 22.66 -12.63 -3.16
N VAL A 61 23.59 -12.89 -2.24
CA VAL A 61 23.43 -13.86 -1.12
C VAL A 61 22.84 -13.24 0.15
N THR A 62 22.64 -11.93 0.26
CA THR A 62 22.07 -11.34 1.49
C THR A 62 21.15 -10.18 1.17
N TRP A 63 19.86 -10.33 1.49
CA TRP A 63 18.99 -9.35 2.17
C TRP A 63 19.19 -7.84 1.92
N ASN A 64 19.63 -7.41 0.74
CA ASN A 64 19.80 -5.99 0.41
C ASN A 64 18.53 -5.38 -0.22
N ILE A 65 17.45 -6.17 -0.29
CA ILE A 65 16.15 -5.76 -0.82
C ILE A 65 15.21 -5.30 0.32
N TRP A 66 15.29 -5.91 1.50
CA TRP A 66 14.46 -5.53 2.66
C TRP A 66 15.09 -4.46 3.57
N ARG A 67 16.43 -4.35 3.58
CA ARG A 67 17.15 -3.27 4.30
C ARG A 67 17.25 -1.96 3.50
N ARG A 68 16.81 -1.95 2.24
CA ARG A 68 16.55 -0.72 1.50
C ARG A 68 15.09 -0.27 1.65
N SER A 69 14.53 -0.49 2.84
CA SER A 69 13.43 0.35 3.33
C SER A 69 13.93 1.78 3.24
N ILE A 70 13.42 2.54 2.27
CA ILE A 70 13.63 3.98 2.18
C ILE A 70 13.30 4.53 3.56
N SER A 71 14.34 4.88 4.31
CA SER A 71 14.16 5.34 5.67
C SER A 71 13.27 6.58 5.60
N GLN A 72 12.19 6.60 6.38
CA GLN A 72 11.31 7.77 6.50
C GLN A 72 12.11 9.04 6.81
N VAL A 73 13.28 8.88 7.42
CA VAL A 73 14.23 9.91 7.84
C VAL A 73 14.81 10.70 6.66
N ASP A 74 14.91 10.11 5.47
CA ASP A 74 15.45 10.84 4.31
C ASP A 74 14.40 11.74 3.65
N LEU A 75 13.10 11.50 3.79
CA LEU A 75 12.08 12.31 3.12
C LEU A 75 11.86 13.68 3.78
N VAL A 76 12.12 13.79 5.09
CA VAL A 76 11.93 15.01 5.88
C VAL A 76 13.03 16.06 5.64
N LYS A 77 14.16 15.67 5.03
CA LYS A 77 15.24 16.62 4.72
C LYS A 77 14.90 17.44 3.45
N PRO A 78 14.96 18.78 3.50
CA PRO A 78 14.76 19.63 2.33
C PRO A 78 15.75 19.29 1.20
N SER A 79 15.35 19.57 -0.03
CA SER A 79 16.25 19.43 -1.19
C SER A 79 17.44 20.39 -1.09
N ALA A 80 18.51 20.09 -1.83
CA ALA A 80 19.74 20.89 -1.83
C ALA A 80 19.52 22.37 -2.21
N TYR A 81 18.43 22.67 -2.93
CA TYR A 81 18.04 24.03 -3.30
C TYR A 81 17.86 24.96 -2.09
N TRP A 82 17.41 24.42 -0.96
CA TRP A 82 17.11 25.19 0.24
C TRP A 82 18.31 25.37 1.17
N VAL A 83 19.47 24.77 0.86
CA VAL A 83 20.67 24.89 1.70
C VAL A 83 21.16 26.35 1.66
N GLY A 84 21.16 27.01 2.83
CA GLY A 84 21.57 28.40 2.96
C GLY A 84 20.46 29.43 2.70
N GLN A 85 19.20 29.00 2.55
CA GLN A 85 18.05 29.91 2.50
C GLN A 85 17.36 30.02 3.86
N ASP A 86 16.76 31.18 4.14
CA ASP A 86 15.93 31.38 5.33
C ASP A 86 14.55 30.72 5.14
N LEU A 87 14.23 29.78 6.04
CA LEU A 87 12.95 29.07 6.12
C LEU A 87 12.32 29.30 7.51
N PRO A 88 10.98 29.36 7.64
CA PRO A 88 9.98 29.25 6.58
C PRO A 88 9.83 30.52 5.73
N ARG A 89 9.63 30.37 4.42
CA ARG A 89 9.47 31.50 3.47
C ARG A 89 8.01 31.74 3.08
N ALA A 90 7.67 33.00 2.82
CA ALA A 90 6.42 33.40 2.19
C ALA A 90 6.49 33.22 0.66
N PHE A 91 5.51 32.54 0.09
CA PHE A 91 5.37 32.32 -1.36
C PHE A 91 4.08 32.98 -1.88
N SER A 92 4.18 33.72 -2.97
CA SER A 92 2.99 34.14 -3.73
C SER A 92 2.51 33.02 -4.64
N VAL A 93 1.24 33.08 -5.06
CA VAL A 93 0.67 32.07 -5.97
C VAL A 93 1.46 31.98 -7.29
N ASN A 94 1.86 33.14 -7.84
CA ASN A 94 2.65 33.20 -9.07
C ASN A 94 4.08 32.66 -8.91
N GLN A 95 4.67 32.82 -7.72
CA GLN A 95 5.97 32.22 -7.43
C GLN A 95 5.84 30.70 -7.33
N LEU A 96 4.77 30.21 -6.67
CA LEU A 96 4.56 28.78 -6.46
C LEU A 96 4.44 28.03 -7.80
N GLN A 97 3.80 28.63 -8.81
CA GLN A 97 3.64 28.04 -10.15
C GLN A 97 4.96 27.70 -10.85
N GLN A 98 6.07 28.35 -10.48
CA GLN A 98 7.39 28.07 -11.06
C GLN A 98 7.98 26.75 -10.53
N PHE A 99 7.42 26.20 -9.45
CA PHE A 99 7.87 24.99 -8.76
C PHE A 99 6.97 23.78 -9.06
N ASP A 100 6.48 23.70 -10.30
CA ASP A 100 5.67 22.59 -10.83
C ASP A 100 6.49 21.35 -11.21
N GLY A 101 7.83 21.45 -11.17
CA GLY A 101 8.76 20.40 -11.57
C GLY A 101 9.06 20.35 -13.07
N SER A 102 8.56 21.29 -13.88
CA SER A 102 8.91 21.41 -15.30
C SER A 102 10.38 21.78 -15.48
N ASN A 103 10.95 22.55 -14.55
CA ASN A 103 12.37 22.87 -14.51
C ASN A 103 13.12 21.90 -13.58
N LEU A 104 14.07 21.15 -14.13
CA LEU A 104 14.89 20.19 -13.37
C LEU A 104 15.81 20.85 -12.33
N ASN A 105 16.07 22.15 -12.45
CA ASN A 105 16.90 22.90 -11.51
C ASN A 105 16.10 23.46 -10.31
N LEU A 106 14.76 23.42 -10.38
CA LEU A 106 13.89 23.91 -9.31
C LEU A 106 13.29 22.73 -8.54
N PRO A 107 13.08 22.90 -7.23
CA PRO A 107 12.34 21.91 -6.45
C PRO A 107 10.87 21.88 -6.86
N ILE A 108 10.20 20.79 -6.50
CA ILE A 108 8.78 20.58 -6.70
C ILE A 108 8.07 20.93 -5.39
N LEU A 109 7.21 21.94 -5.43
CA LEU A 109 6.48 22.42 -4.26
C LEU A 109 5.00 22.08 -4.36
N LEU A 110 4.43 21.73 -3.22
CA LEU A 110 3.00 21.43 -3.07
C LEU A 110 2.47 22.20 -1.87
N ALA A 111 1.34 22.90 -2.05
CA ALA A 111 0.69 23.62 -0.96
C ALA A 111 -0.63 22.97 -0.54
N ILE A 112 -0.81 22.83 0.77
CA ILE A 112 -2.05 22.35 1.41
C ILE A 112 -2.37 23.27 2.58
N ARG A 113 -3.56 23.83 2.57
CA ARG A 113 -4.10 24.76 3.57
C ARG A 113 -3.12 25.91 3.83
N GLY A 114 -2.59 26.50 2.76
CA GLY A 114 -1.60 27.57 2.82
C GLY A 114 -0.20 27.16 3.32
N GLN A 115 0.05 25.89 3.68
CA GLN A 115 1.38 25.40 4.04
C GLN A 115 2.08 24.78 2.84
N VAL A 116 3.36 25.09 2.65
CA VAL A 116 4.17 24.70 1.49
C VAL A 116 5.16 23.61 1.89
N PHE A 117 5.12 22.50 1.15
CA PHE A 117 5.99 21.33 1.37
C PHE A 117 6.85 21.05 0.14
N ASP A 118 8.11 20.67 0.36
CA ASP A 118 9.00 20.22 -0.72
C ASP A 118 8.86 18.70 -0.94
N VAL A 119 8.29 18.36 -2.10
CA VAL A 119 8.00 16.98 -2.53
C VAL A 119 9.00 16.47 -3.59
N SER A 120 10.11 17.20 -3.82
CA SER A 120 11.11 16.89 -4.87
C SER A 120 11.69 15.49 -4.75
N ARG A 121 11.83 14.96 -3.52
CA ARG A 121 12.33 13.59 -3.28
C ARG A 121 11.43 12.50 -3.85
N LYS A 122 10.16 12.83 -4.16
CA LYS A 122 9.18 11.95 -4.80
C LYS A 122 8.83 12.48 -6.20
N SER A 123 9.83 12.96 -6.95
CA SER A 123 9.65 13.45 -8.33
C SER A 123 8.98 12.45 -9.29
N GLY A 124 9.13 11.14 -9.07
CA GLY A 124 8.39 10.14 -9.86
C GLY A 124 6.87 10.20 -9.70
N LEU A 125 6.37 10.75 -8.57
CA LEU A 125 4.94 10.91 -8.31
C LEU A 125 4.44 12.33 -8.62
N TYR A 126 5.24 13.33 -8.27
CA TYR A 126 4.87 14.75 -8.30
C TYR A 126 5.47 15.56 -9.46
N GLY A 127 6.48 15.02 -10.16
CA GLY A 127 7.09 15.66 -11.31
C GLY A 127 6.21 15.59 -12.57
N PRO A 128 6.65 16.17 -13.71
CA PRO A 128 5.81 16.42 -14.90
C PRO A 128 5.10 15.20 -15.49
N ARG A 129 5.65 14.00 -15.29
CA ARG A 129 5.10 12.73 -15.79
C ARG A 129 4.42 11.89 -14.70
N GLY A 130 4.36 12.41 -13.48
CA GLY A 130 3.80 11.73 -12.33
C GLY A 130 2.28 11.87 -12.26
N PRO A 131 1.57 10.90 -11.63
CA PRO A 131 0.12 10.95 -11.49
C PRO A 131 -0.38 12.15 -10.67
N TYR A 132 0.46 12.70 -9.78
CA TYR A 132 0.13 13.81 -8.89
C TYR A 132 0.71 15.15 -9.32
N HIS A 133 1.22 15.25 -10.55
CA HIS A 133 1.76 16.51 -11.10
C HIS A 133 0.76 17.68 -11.04
N ARG A 134 -0.54 17.41 -11.19
CA ARG A 134 -1.56 18.45 -11.11
C ARG A 134 -1.68 19.10 -9.73
N LEU A 135 -1.14 18.46 -8.69
CA LEU A 135 -1.22 18.94 -7.31
C LEU A 135 -0.03 19.85 -6.92
N VAL A 136 0.93 20.06 -7.81
CA VAL A 136 2.14 20.85 -7.53
C VAL A 136 2.09 22.22 -8.19
N GLY A 137 2.91 23.14 -7.68
CA GLY A 137 2.97 24.51 -8.17
C GLY A 137 1.75 25.38 -7.82
N ALA A 138 0.81 24.86 -7.04
CA ALA A 138 -0.38 25.57 -6.60
C ALA A 138 -0.83 25.10 -5.21
N ASP A 139 -1.74 25.85 -4.60
CA ASP A 139 -2.47 25.39 -3.43
C ASP A 139 -3.69 24.58 -3.87
N CYS A 140 -3.63 23.28 -3.61
CA CYS A 140 -4.64 22.31 -4.02
C CYS A 140 -5.44 21.79 -2.81
N SER A 141 -5.60 22.60 -1.76
CA SER A 141 -6.31 22.26 -0.52
C SER A 141 -7.65 21.56 -0.77
N LYS A 142 -8.46 22.07 -1.71
CA LYS A 142 -9.77 21.50 -2.04
C LYS A 142 -9.67 20.08 -2.62
N SER A 143 -8.64 19.75 -3.40
CA SER A 143 -8.46 18.40 -3.93
C SER A 143 -8.32 17.36 -2.80
N PHE A 144 -7.75 17.75 -1.66
CA PHE A 144 -7.55 16.88 -0.50
C PHE A 144 -8.81 16.69 0.36
N SER A 145 -9.88 17.46 0.14
CA SER A 145 -11.15 17.25 0.85
C SER A 145 -11.96 16.08 0.31
N HIS A 146 -11.68 15.66 -0.93
CA HIS A 146 -12.34 14.53 -1.56
C HIS A 146 -11.82 13.19 -1.00
N PRO A 147 -12.65 12.14 -1.00
CA PRO A 147 -12.21 10.79 -0.64
C PRO A 147 -11.11 10.29 -1.59
N THR A 148 -10.12 9.55 -1.07
CA THR A 148 -8.98 9.03 -1.84
C THR A 148 -9.37 8.13 -3.02
N TRP A 149 -10.53 7.46 -2.93
CA TRP A 149 -11.08 6.62 -4.00
C TRP A 149 -11.81 7.43 -5.09
N SER A 150 -12.08 8.72 -4.85
CA SER A 150 -12.76 9.57 -5.82
C SER A 150 -11.77 10.22 -6.77
N MET A 151 -12.04 10.09 -8.07
CA MET A 151 -11.30 10.80 -9.12
C MET A 151 -11.57 12.31 -9.14
N GLN A 152 -12.53 12.83 -8.36
CA GLN A 152 -12.85 14.26 -8.30
C GLN A 152 -11.65 15.11 -7.87
N ALA A 153 -10.81 14.59 -6.98
CA ALA A 153 -9.58 15.26 -6.52
C ALA A 153 -8.65 15.69 -7.67
N PHE A 154 -8.68 14.97 -8.80
CA PHE A 154 -7.81 15.20 -9.97
C PHE A 154 -8.55 15.77 -11.18
N ARG A 155 -9.88 15.91 -11.11
CA ARG A 155 -10.72 16.46 -12.18
C ARG A 155 -10.95 17.95 -12.01
N GLU A 156 -11.13 18.40 -10.77
CA GLU A 156 -11.30 19.81 -10.46
C GLU A 156 -9.97 20.57 -10.53
N PRO A 157 -9.98 21.85 -10.92
CA PRO A 157 -8.79 22.69 -10.85
C PRO A 157 -8.36 22.86 -9.38
N CYS A 158 -7.05 22.97 -9.15
CA CYS A 158 -6.53 23.27 -7.83
C CYS A 158 -7.09 24.59 -7.31
N SER A 159 -7.60 24.54 -6.08
CA SER A 159 -8.13 25.70 -5.38
C SER A 159 -7.79 25.61 -3.89
N ASN A 160 -7.51 26.77 -3.31
CA ASN A 160 -7.35 26.96 -1.87
C ASN A 160 -8.67 27.23 -1.14
N ASP A 161 -9.77 27.40 -1.88
CA ASP A 161 -11.06 27.71 -1.30
C ASP A 161 -11.67 26.49 -0.60
N LEU A 162 -11.72 26.57 0.72
CA LEU A 162 -12.31 25.55 1.60
C LEU A 162 -13.72 25.95 2.08
N THR A 163 -14.27 27.07 1.59
CA THR A 163 -15.62 27.49 1.96
C THR A 163 -16.68 26.54 1.40
N GLY A 164 -17.71 26.25 2.19
CA GLY A 164 -18.82 25.37 1.78
C GLY A 164 -18.49 23.87 1.76
N LEU A 165 -17.32 23.45 2.26
CA LEU A 165 -17.00 22.04 2.48
C LEU A 165 -17.74 21.48 3.70
N SER A 166 -18.07 20.19 3.65
CA SER A 166 -18.57 19.47 4.82
C SER A 166 -17.47 19.30 5.87
N ASP A 167 -17.87 19.14 7.14
CA ASP A 167 -16.93 18.91 8.25
C ASP A 167 -16.01 17.71 8.00
N GLU A 168 -16.53 16.65 7.39
CA GLU A 168 -15.71 15.50 6.99
C GLU A 168 -14.64 15.87 5.96
N GLY A 169 -15.00 16.72 4.97
CA GLY A 169 -14.06 17.20 3.96
C GLY A 169 -12.94 18.01 4.59
N LEU A 170 -13.27 18.90 5.52
CA LEU A 170 -12.30 19.68 6.29
C LEU A 170 -11.39 18.78 7.13
N GLN A 171 -11.95 17.79 7.84
CA GLN A 171 -11.16 16.82 8.61
C GLN A 171 -10.19 16.02 7.73
N ARG A 172 -10.58 15.68 6.50
CA ARG A 172 -9.66 15.02 5.54
C ARG A 172 -8.49 15.93 5.18
N VAL A 173 -8.74 17.21 4.90
CA VAL A 173 -7.68 18.18 4.60
C VAL A 173 -6.71 18.29 5.79
N VAL A 174 -7.21 18.38 7.03
CA VAL A 174 -6.37 18.42 8.23
C VAL A 174 -5.49 17.18 8.34
N LYS A 175 -6.06 15.98 8.15
CA LYS A 175 -5.30 14.72 8.18
C LYS A 175 -4.23 14.67 7.09
N TRP A 176 -4.50 15.23 5.92
CA TRP A 176 -3.51 15.34 4.85
C TRP A 176 -2.38 16.31 5.23
N VAL A 177 -2.70 17.46 5.81
CA VAL A 177 -1.67 18.38 6.33
C VAL A 177 -0.76 17.66 7.33
N ASP A 178 -1.32 16.95 8.31
CA ASP A 178 -0.55 16.19 9.30
C ASP A 178 0.31 15.11 8.63
N PHE A 179 -0.23 14.40 7.63
CA PHE A 179 0.51 13.41 6.86
C PHE A 179 1.72 14.05 6.16
N PHE A 180 1.54 15.20 5.52
CA PHE A 180 2.61 15.87 4.78
C PHE A 180 3.67 16.47 5.72
N GLN A 181 3.27 17.07 6.84
CA GLN A 181 4.20 17.57 7.86
C GLN A 181 5.14 16.48 8.39
N ASN A 182 4.65 15.25 8.56
CA ASN A 182 5.44 14.13 9.06
C ASN A 182 6.33 13.47 8.00
N ARG A 183 6.03 13.68 6.70
CA ARG A 183 6.67 12.97 5.58
C ARG A 183 7.61 13.86 4.77
N TYR A 184 7.34 15.16 4.73
CA TYR A 184 8.02 16.10 3.87
C TYR A 184 8.48 17.33 4.65
N PRO A 185 9.60 17.94 4.24
CA PRO A 185 10.07 19.21 4.77
C PRO A 185 9.03 20.32 4.54
N HIS A 186 8.67 21.01 5.63
CA HIS A 186 7.90 22.24 5.57
C HIS A 186 8.82 23.41 5.21
N ILE A 187 8.52 24.09 4.10
CA ILE A 187 9.36 25.15 3.52
C ILE A 187 8.77 26.54 3.79
N GLY A 188 7.45 26.66 3.97
CA GLY A 188 6.86 27.98 4.03
C GLY A 188 5.35 28.05 3.98
N TYR A 189 4.84 29.25 3.68
CA TYR A 189 3.41 29.56 3.64
C TYR A 189 3.04 30.33 2.39
N VAL A 190 1.77 30.23 1.97
CA VAL A 190 1.21 30.97 0.83
C VAL A 190 0.55 32.26 1.31
N THR A 191 1.04 33.42 0.85
CA THR A 191 0.61 34.74 1.36
C THR A 191 -0.76 35.20 0.87
N ASP A 192 -1.20 34.78 -0.32
CA ASP A 192 -2.50 35.13 -0.90
C ASP A 192 -3.60 34.10 -0.59
N SER A 193 -3.37 33.21 0.39
CA SER A 193 -4.43 32.32 0.83
C SER A 193 -5.48 33.14 1.60
N LYS A 194 -6.75 33.05 1.16
CA LYS A 194 -7.86 33.75 1.79
C LYS A 194 -7.85 33.39 3.29
N PRO A 195 -7.73 34.37 4.21
CA PRO A 195 -7.64 34.06 5.63
C PRO A 195 -8.94 33.38 6.06
N LEU A 196 -8.82 32.16 6.58
CA LEU A 196 -9.94 31.48 7.23
C LEU A 196 -10.22 32.24 8.52
N LEU A 197 -11.42 32.81 8.62
CA LEU A 197 -11.88 33.55 9.78
C LEU A 197 -11.63 32.73 11.06
N ALA A 198 -11.07 33.41 12.07
CA ALA A 198 -10.81 32.91 13.40
C ALA A 198 -12.09 32.51 14.15
#